data_AF-A0A444WU92-F1
#
_entry.id   AF-A0A444WU92-F1
#
_cell.length_a   1.000
_cell.length_b   1.000
_cell.length_c   1.000
_cell.angle_alpha   90.00
_cell.angle_beta   90.00
_cell.angle_gamma   90.00
#
_symmetry.space_group_name_H-M   'P 1'
#
loop_
_entity.id
_entity.type
_entity.pdbx_description
1 polymer ?
#
loop_
_entity_poly.entity_id
_entity_poly.type
_entity_poly.pdbx_seq_one_letter_code
_entity_poly.pdbx_strand_id
1 'polypeptide(L)'
;MRVLYLEAMHAPEFSEYMNTAEISIVADGEFAVGIKFSSREAVIRAMKDYTIRRGVDYWVYESEPLTFYAKYTQYGSGCDWLIRVSMMSRKYCRVIRRYNSSHTCTRAIISQDHSKLDSNTITEAVKPLVEADPLIKVKSVIAEVQSKFNYTVSYQKVWLAKQKSVKKIFGGWEASYKALPIWFEAMCHKEPSAVVHFETMPAYQGDDLVTDIRVLHRVF
;
A
#
# COMPACT_ATOMS: atom_id res chain seq x y z
N MET A 1 -24.32 7.32 -35.37
CA MET A 1 -23.31 6.26 -35.54
C MET A 1 -21.94 6.93 -35.50
N ARG A 2 -21.36 7.09 -34.29
CA ARG A 2 -20.00 7.63 -34.09
C ARG A 2 -19.11 6.44 -33.78
N VAL A 3 -18.17 6.17 -34.68
CA VAL A 3 -17.16 5.13 -34.53
C VAL A 3 -16.29 5.49 -33.34
N LEU A 4 -16.42 4.75 -32.24
CA LEU A 4 -15.50 4.83 -31.12
C LEU A 4 -14.18 4.20 -31.57
N TYR A 5 -13.13 5.01 -31.52
CA TYR A 5 -11.76 4.68 -31.91
C TYR A 5 -11.21 3.59 -30.98
N LEU A 6 -11.38 2.33 -31.38
CA LEU A 6 -10.88 1.14 -30.67
C LEU A 6 -9.35 1.12 -30.51
N GLU A 7 -8.62 1.88 -31.33
CA GLU A 7 -7.15 1.98 -31.27
C GLU A 7 -6.62 2.76 -30.06
N ALA A 8 -7.44 3.60 -29.41
CA ALA A 8 -7.01 4.33 -28.22
C ALA A 8 -6.94 3.44 -26.95
N MET A 9 -7.51 2.24 -26.98
CA MET A 9 -7.45 1.28 -25.86
C MET A 9 -6.19 0.42 -25.86
N HIS A 10 -5.37 0.49 -26.91
CA HIS A 10 -4.12 -0.27 -27.04
C HIS A 10 -2.86 0.59 -26.95
N ALA A 11 -2.98 1.84 -26.49
CA ALA A 11 -1.81 2.60 -26.09
C ALA A 11 -1.10 1.83 -24.96
N PRO A 12 0.20 1.48 -25.09
CA PRO A 12 0.94 0.91 -23.98
C PRO A 12 0.87 1.94 -22.85
N GLU A 13 0.21 1.59 -21.74
CA GLU A 13 0.35 2.36 -20.52
C GLU A 13 1.84 2.47 -20.24
N PHE A 14 2.30 3.66 -19.84
CA PHE A 14 3.67 4.00 -19.46
C PHE A 14 4.32 3.09 -18.37
N SER A 15 3.65 2.00 -18.00
CA SER A 15 4.07 0.93 -17.10
C SER A 15 5.30 0.14 -17.59
N GLU A 16 5.59 0.08 -18.89
CA GLU A 16 6.71 -0.74 -19.40
C GLU A 16 8.11 -0.18 -19.07
N TYR A 17 8.21 1.01 -18.47
CA TYR A 17 9.46 1.55 -17.90
C TYR A 17 9.55 1.44 -16.37
N MET A 18 8.54 0.89 -15.71
CA MET A 18 8.66 0.40 -14.33
C MET A 18 9.00 -1.09 -14.36
N ASN A 19 9.98 -1.47 -15.20
CA ASN A 19 10.79 -2.66 -14.95
C ASN A 19 11.10 -2.62 -13.46
N THR A 20 10.49 -3.55 -12.71
CA THR A 20 11.14 -4.47 -11.77
C THR A 20 12.58 -4.07 -11.46
N ALA A 21 12.74 -2.86 -10.95
CA ALA A 21 13.99 -2.35 -10.46
C ALA A 21 14.14 -3.13 -9.18
N GLU A 22 14.85 -4.24 -9.34
CA GLU A 22 15.39 -5.10 -8.32
C GLU A 22 15.39 -4.31 -7.02
N ILE A 23 14.50 -4.75 -6.11
CA ILE A 23 14.73 -4.50 -4.71
C ILE A 23 16.21 -4.84 -4.56
N SER A 24 17.04 -3.83 -4.35
CA SER A 24 18.46 -4.02 -4.14
C SER A 24 18.50 -4.66 -2.77
N ILE A 25 18.25 -5.98 -2.74
CA ILE A 25 18.34 -6.82 -1.56
C ILE A 25 19.81 -6.73 -1.24
N VAL A 26 20.12 -5.85 -0.29
CA VAL A 26 21.48 -5.65 0.14
C VAL A 26 21.94 -6.99 0.69
N ALA A 27 23.12 -7.44 0.24
CA ALA A 27 23.77 -8.61 0.80
C ALA A 27 23.75 -8.50 2.34
N ASP A 28 23.30 -9.57 3.01
CA ASP A 28 23.09 -9.68 4.47
C ASP A 28 22.02 -8.77 5.10
N GLY A 29 21.26 -8.03 4.30
CA GLY A 29 20.16 -7.18 4.76
C GLY A 29 20.60 -5.93 5.52
N GLU A 30 21.88 -5.58 5.49
CA GLU A 30 22.42 -4.32 6.02
C GLU A 30 22.26 -3.18 5.01
N PHE A 31 22.39 -1.91 5.41
CA PHE A 31 22.53 -0.82 4.43
C PHE A 31 24.00 -0.53 4.12
N ALA A 32 24.27 0.18 3.03
CA ALA A 32 25.60 0.68 2.72
C ALA A 32 25.54 2.11 2.16
N VAL A 33 26.58 2.89 2.44
CA VAL A 33 26.74 4.22 1.84
C VAL A 33 26.85 4.08 0.33
N GLY A 34 26.12 4.93 -0.40
CA GLY A 34 26.09 4.91 -1.87
C GLY A 34 24.96 4.11 -2.49
N ILE A 35 24.23 3.27 -1.72
CA ILE A 35 23.00 2.63 -2.21
C ILE A 35 22.00 3.69 -2.66
N LYS A 36 21.35 3.42 -3.79
CA LYS A 36 20.39 4.32 -4.43
C LYS A 36 19.00 3.72 -4.38
N PHE A 37 18.03 4.58 -4.12
CA PHE A 37 16.60 4.27 -4.16
C PHE A 37 15.94 5.18 -5.20
N SER A 38 14.95 4.63 -5.88
CA SER A 38 14.15 5.36 -6.88
C SER A 38 13.26 6.43 -6.25
N SER A 39 12.83 6.25 -5.00
CA SER A 39 11.90 7.18 -4.34
C SER A 39 12.05 7.25 -2.82
N ARG A 40 11.33 8.20 -2.19
CA ARG A 40 11.24 8.29 -0.72
C ARG A 40 10.54 7.08 -0.15
N GLU A 41 9.50 6.63 -0.81
CA GLU A 41 8.65 5.52 -0.42
C GLU A 41 9.45 4.22 -0.42
N ALA A 42 10.36 4.04 -1.40
CA ALA A 42 11.28 2.92 -1.46
C ALA A 42 12.25 2.90 -0.27
N VAL A 43 12.82 4.06 0.11
CA VAL A 43 13.68 4.19 1.30
C VAL A 43 12.90 3.80 2.57
N ILE A 44 11.71 4.38 2.75
CA ILE A 44 10.87 4.12 3.93
C ILE A 44 10.50 2.63 4.00
N ARG A 45 10.13 2.01 2.88
CA ARG A 45 9.79 0.58 2.83
C ARG A 45 10.98 -0.29 3.23
N ALA A 46 12.15 -0.06 2.60
CA ALA A 46 13.37 -0.81 2.93
C ALA A 46 13.75 -0.67 4.40
N MET A 47 13.63 0.54 4.96
CA MET A 47 13.89 0.77 6.38
C MET A 47 12.90 0.06 7.29
N LYS A 48 11.60 0.08 6.97
CA LYS A 48 10.58 -0.65 7.74
C LYS A 48 10.89 -2.14 7.76
N ASP A 49 11.17 -2.73 6.60
CA ASP A 49 11.51 -4.15 6.47
C ASP A 49 12.75 -4.51 7.30
N TYR A 50 13.78 -3.67 7.22
CA TYR A 50 15.01 -3.82 8.02
C TYR A 50 14.71 -3.80 9.52
N THR A 51 13.93 -2.81 9.97
CA THR A 51 13.59 -2.63 11.40
C THR A 51 12.72 -3.75 11.94
N ILE A 52 11.73 -4.21 11.16
CA ILE A 52 10.85 -5.32 11.52
C ILE A 52 11.66 -6.61 11.66
N ARG A 53 12.58 -6.88 10.72
CA ARG A 53 13.43 -8.06 10.76
C ARG A 53 14.39 -8.07 11.95
N ARG A 54 14.96 -6.91 12.28
CA ARG A 54 15.89 -6.73 13.42
C ARG A 54 15.16 -6.59 14.77
N GLY A 55 13.85 -6.35 14.75
CA GLY A 55 13.03 -6.11 15.95
C GLY A 55 13.41 -4.87 16.73
N VAL A 56 13.86 -3.84 16.03
CA VAL A 56 14.30 -2.55 16.58
C VAL A 56 13.49 -1.43 15.97
N ASP A 57 13.41 -0.30 16.65
CA ASP A 57 12.61 0.84 16.19
C ASP A 57 13.48 2.09 15.98
N TYR A 58 12.95 3.07 15.23
CA TYR A 58 13.64 4.31 14.89
C TYR A 58 12.74 5.54 14.95
N TRP A 59 13.37 6.66 15.28
CA TRP A 59 12.80 8.00 15.15
C TRP A 59 13.27 8.65 13.86
N VAL A 60 12.35 9.35 13.20
CA VAL A 60 12.70 10.25 12.09
C VAL A 60 13.04 11.60 12.71
N TYR A 61 14.30 12.01 12.58
CA TYR A 61 14.80 13.29 13.09
C TYR A 61 14.62 14.42 12.08
N GLU A 62 14.76 14.11 10.80
CA GLU A 62 14.63 15.07 9.70
C GLU A 62 13.92 14.38 8.54
N SER A 63 12.92 15.04 7.96
CA SER A 63 12.23 14.55 6.77
C SER A 63 11.78 15.71 5.90
N GLU A 64 12.72 16.26 5.17
CA GLU A 64 12.50 17.33 4.19
C GLU A 64 12.39 16.74 2.77
N PRO A 65 12.02 17.54 1.75
CA PRO A 65 11.95 17.05 0.38
C PRO A 65 13.27 16.42 -0.09
N LEU A 66 14.40 16.98 0.34
CA LEU A 66 15.74 16.59 -0.10
C LEU A 66 16.48 15.66 0.86
N THR A 67 16.06 15.55 2.12
CA THR A 67 16.79 14.82 3.16
C THR A 67 15.85 13.96 3.99
N PHE A 68 16.34 12.78 4.35
CA PHE A 68 15.69 11.91 5.31
C PHE A 68 16.76 11.43 6.29
N TYR A 69 16.53 11.67 7.58
CA TYR A 69 17.47 11.29 8.63
C TYR A 69 16.73 10.58 9.75
N ALA A 70 17.23 9.40 10.10
CA ALA A 70 16.70 8.58 11.15
C ALA A 70 17.79 8.01 12.03
N LYS A 71 17.45 7.79 13.30
CA LYS A 71 18.29 7.06 14.25
C LYS A 71 17.43 6.09 15.05
N TYR A 72 18.04 5.05 15.59
CA TYR A 72 17.32 4.14 16.47
C TYR A 72 16.79 4.83 17.71
N THR A 73 15.73 4.27 18.29
CA THR A 73 15.12 4.78 19.52
C THR A 73 16.09 4.77 20.71
N GLN A 74 17.05 3.85 20.72
CA GLN A 74 18.11 3.71 21.73
C GLN A 74 19.41 4.44 21.32
N TYR A 75 19.33 5.41 20.39
CA TYR A 75 20.53 6.13 19.95
C TYR A 75 21.21 6.85 21.12
N GLY A 76 22.53 6.67 21.25
CA GLY A 76 23.34 7.26 22.33
C GLY A 76 23.38 6.45 23.63
N SER A 77 22.58 5.40 23.78
CA SER A 77 22.68 4.44 24.91
C SER A 77 23.46 3.18 24.49
N GLY A 78 24.68 3.37 23.99
CA GLY A 78 25.55 2.31 23.47
C GLY A 78 25.25 1.89 22.01
N CYS A 79 24.29 2.55 21.37
CA CYS A 79 23.86 2.27 20.00
C CYS A 79 24.00 3.52 19.15
N ASP A 80 24.80 3.44 18.09
CA ASP A 80 25.12 4.59 17.23
C ASP A 80 24.47 4.46 15.85
N TRP A 81 23.48 3.56 15.72
CA TRP A 81 22.82 3.29 14.46
C TRP A 81 22.11 4.55 13.96
N LEU A 82 22.45 4.93 12.72
CA LEU A 82 21.83 6.04 12.01
C LEU A 82 21.84 5.79 10.52
N ILE A 83 20.91 6.44 9.85
CA ILE A 83 20.87 6.49 8.39
C ILE A 83 20.48 7.90 7.94
N ARG A 84 21.30 8.48 7.06
CA ARG A 84 21.00 9.73 6.37
C ARG A 84 20.93 9.47 4.88
N VAL A 85 19.80 9.79 4.30
CA VAL A 85 19.51 9.69 2.87
C VAL A 85 19.30 11.09 2.33
N SER A 86 19.87 11.36 1.15
CA SER A 86 19.70 12.65 0.48
C SER A 86 19.33 12.46 -0.97
N MET A 87 18.55 13.39 -1.50
CA MET A 87 18.20 13.46 -2.91
C MET A 87 19.44 13.83 -3.72
N MET A 88 19.72 13.07 -4.78
CA MET A 88 20.73 13.38 -5.77
C MET A 88 20.02 13.99 -6.98
N SER A 89 19.96 15.33 -7.03
CA SER A 89 19.21 16.09 -8.03
C SER A 89 19.49 15.67 -9.47
N ARG A 90 20.77 15.43 -9.82
CA ARG A 90 21.17 15.06 -11.20
C ARG A 90 20.60 13.75 -11.72
N LYS A 91 20.26 12.80 -10.83
CA LYS A 91 19.78 11.46 -11.21
C LYS A 91 18.37 11.17 -10.69
N TYR A 92 17.72 12.16 -10.11
CA TYR A 92 16.41 12.06 -9.44
C TYR A 92 16.26 10.84 -8.50
N CYS A 93 17.37 10.39 -7.90
CA CYS A 93 17.39 9.22 -7.02
C CYS A 93 17.82 9.62 -5.61
N ARG A 94 17.38 8.86 -4.61
CA ARG A 94 17.79 9.04 -3.21
C ARG A 94 19.00 8.18 -2.91
N VAL A 95 20.01 8.72 -2.24
CA VAL A 95 21.27 8.02 -1.96
C VAL A 95 21.54 8.02 -0.47
N ILE A 96 21.93 6.87 0.09
CA ILE A 96 22.43 6.80 1.47
C ILE A 96 23.78 7.54 1.52
N ARG A 97 23.80 8.67 2.23
CA ARG A 97 24.99 9.52 2.40
C ARG A 97 25.77 9.19 3.67
N ARG A 98 25.07 8.74 4.70
CA ARG A 98 25.67 8.34 5.97
C ARG A 98 24.94 7.12 6.49
N TYR A 99 25.68 6.12 6.90
CA TYR A 99 25.16 4.93 7.54
C TYR A 99 26.11 4.49 8.64
N ASN A 100 25.57 4.10 9.79
CA ASN A 100 26.31 3.40 10.82
C ASN A 100 25.54 2.13 11.19
N SER A 101 26.13 0.96 10.91
CA SER A 101 25.55 -0.34 11.26
C SER A 101 25.78 -0.72 12.71
N SER A 102 26.67 -0.02 13.43
CA SER A 102 27.00 -0.35 14.82
C SER A 102 25.78 -0.22 15.71
N HIS A 103 25.32 -1.37 16.23
CA HIS A 103 24.29 -1.45 17.23
C HIS A 103 24.63 -2.58 18.20
N THR A 104 24.71 -2.25 19.48
CA THR A 104 24.61 -3.23 20.57
C THR A 104 23.21 -3.21 21.20
N CYS A 105 22.30 -2.41 20.63
CA CYS A 105 20.89 -2.33 20.97
C CYS A 105 20.32 -3.74 21.15
N THR A 106 20.03 -4.11 22.40
CA THR A 106 19.29 -5.36 22.65
C THR A 106 17.84 -5.13 22.23
N ARG A 107 17.23 -6.15 21.62
CA ARG A 107 15.80 -6.12 21.28
C ARG A 107 15.04 -5.68 22.53
N ALA A 108 14.42 -4.49 22.50
CA ALA A 108 13.58 -4.06 23.60
C ALA A 108 12.54 -5.16 23.86
N ILE A 109 12.23 -5.41 25.14
CA ILE A 109 11.28 -6.42 25.65
C ILE A 109 10.29 -6.81 24.55
N ILE A 110 10.29 -8.08 24.15
CA ILE A 110 9.58 -8.64 22.99
C ILE A 110 8.16 -8.11 22.96
N SER A 111 7.96 -6.95 22.33
CA SER A 111 6.64 -6.43 22.07
C SER A 111 6.02 -7.42 21.10
N GLN A 112 4.86 -7.95 21.47
CA GLN A 112 4.14 -8.85 20.58
C GLN A 112 3.74 -8.13 19.28
N ASP A 113 3.68 -6.80 19.27
CA ASP A 113 3.42 -5.94 18.11
C ASP A 113 4.67 -5.13 17.71
N HIS A 114 4.77 -4.74 16.44
CA HIS A 114 5.84 -3.87 15.93
C HIS A 114 5.24 -2.57 15.37
N SER A 115 5.71 -1.41 15.86
CA SER A 115 5.15 -0.09 15.50
C SER A 115 5.17 0.18 13.98
N LYS A 116 6.22 -0.26 13.28
CA LYS A 116 6.37 -0.14 11.81
C LYS A 116 5.60 -1.17 10.98
N LEU A 117 5.04 -2.19 11.62
CA LEU A 117 4.07 -3.11 11.01
C LEU A 117 2.68 -2.47 11.08
N ASP A 118 2.55 -1.33 10.41
CA ASP A 118 1.32 -0.57 10.31
C ASP A 118 0.38 -1.14 9.23
N SER A 119 -0.84 -0.60 9.15
CA SER A 119 -1.84 -1.07 8.19
C SER A 119 -1.37 -0.94 6.74
N ASN A 120 -0.49 0.02 6.41
CA ASN A 120 0.06 0.16 5.05
C ASN A 120 1.04 -0.97 4.73
N THR A 121 1.96 -1.26 5.65
CA THR A 121 2.90 -2.38 5.49
C THR A 121 2.14 -3.71 5.37
N ILE A 122 1.11 -3.91 6.21
CA ILE A 122 0.26 -5.11 6.15
C ILE A 122 -0.50 -5.16 4.81
N THR A 123 -1.06 -4.03 4.34
CA THR A 123 -1.78 -3.95 3.05
C THR A 123 -0.92 -4.49 1.90
N GLU A 124 0.33 -4.03 1.78
CA GLU A 124 1.22 -4.53 0.73
C GLU A 124 1.55 -6.03 0.90
N ALA A 125 1.71 -6.47 2.15
CA ALA A 125 2.07 -7.86 2.44
C ALA A 125 0.94 -8.86 2.13
N VAL A 126 -0.32 -8.47 2.31
CA VAL A 126 -1.50 -9.33 2.12
C VAL A 126 -2.19 -9.12 0.78
N LYS A 127 -1.74 -8.17 -0.03
CA LYS A 127 -2.31 -7.85 -1.34
C LYS A 127 -2.51 -9.10 -2.22
N PRO A 128 -1.51 -10.01 -2.41
CA PRO A 128 -1.70 -11.20 -3.25
C PRO A 128 -2.78 -12.15 -2.71
N LEU A 129 -2.89 -12.25 -1.39
CA LEU A 129 -3.86 -13.11 -0.72
C LEU A 129 -5.30 -12.58 -0.90
N VAL A 130 -5.47 -11.25 -0.80
CA VAL A 130 -6.77 -10.59 -1.02
C VAL A 130 -7.17 -10.59 -2.50
N GLU A 131 -6.19 -10.53 -3.40
CA GLU A 131 -6.43 -10.63 -4.84
C GLU A 131 -6.95 -12.02 -5.24
N ALA A 132 -6.38 -13.07 -4.64
CA ALA A 132 -6.83 -14.45 -4.86
C ALA A 132 -8.21 -14.74 -4.23
N ASP A 133 -8.48 -14.24 -3.03
CA ASP A 133 -9.77 -14.38 -2.35
C ASP A 133 -10.17 -13.09 -1.61
N PRO A 134 -11.01 -12.23 -2.22
CA PRO A 134 -11.50 -11.01 -1.56
C PRO A 134 -12.34 -11.29 -0.30
N LEU A 135 -12.94 -12.47 -0.20
CA LEU A 135 -13.80 -12.89 0.93
C LEU A 135 -13.00 -13.51 2.09
N ILE A 136 -11.68 -13.62 1.96
CA ILE A 136 -10.82 -14.24 2.97
C ILE A 136 -11.10 -13.74 4.38
N LYS A 137 -11.26 -14.66 5.33
CA LYS A 137 -11.53 -14.30 6.72
C LYS A 137 -10.35 -13.55 7.31
N VAL A 138 -10.62 -12.47 8.05
CA VAL A 138 -9.58 -11.66 8.71
C VAL A 138 -8.67 -12.52 9.60
N LYS A 139 -9.22 -13.56 10.26
CA LYS A 139 -8.42 -14.51 11.05
C LYS A 139 -7.34 -15.23 10.24
N SER A 140 -7.63 -15.62 9.00
CA SER A 140 -6.66 -16.24 8.11
C SER A 140 -5.58 -15.24 7.70
N VAL A 141 -5.97 -13.99 7.45
CA VAL A 141 -5.01 -12.90 7.15
C VAL A 141 -4.10 -12.62 8.35
N ILE A 142 -4.63 -12.66 9.59
CA ILE A 142 -3.82 -12.54 10.81
C ILE A 142 -2.77 -13.65 10.88
N ALA A 143 -3.16 -14.91 10.63
CA ALA A 143 -2.25 -16.05 10.66
C ALA A 143 -1.12 -15.91 9.61
N GLU A 144 -1.45 -15.43 8.40
CA GLU A 144 -0.46 -15.18 7.35
C GLU A 144 0.53 -14.07 7.77
N VAL A 145 0.03 -12.96 8.31
CA VAL A 145 0.89 -11.86 8.78
C VAL A 145 1.78 -12.31 9.94
N GLN A 146 1.25 -13.10 10.88
CA GLN A 146 2.02 -13.70 11.96
C GLN A 146 3.12 -14.63 11.44
N SER A 147 2.79 -15.51 10.49
CA SER A 147 3.74 -16.42 9.84
C SER A 147 4.88 -15.66 9.16
N LYS A 148 4.54 -14.60 8.41
CA LYS A 148 5.49 -13.83 7.61
C LYS A 148 6.43 -12.94 8.43
N PHE A 149 5.92 -12.31 9.49
CA PHE A 149 6.66 -11.29 10.24
C PHE A 149 7.05 -11.71 11.65
N ASN A 150 6.53 -12.84 12.14
CA ASN A 150 6.73 -13.31 13.51
C ASN A 150 6.27 -12.29 14.58
N TYR A 151 5.23 -11.50 14.27
CA TYR A 151 4.60 -10.52 15.15
C TYR A 151 3.10 -10.77 15.25
N THR A 152 2.54 -10.59 16.45
CA THR A 152 1.10 -10.57 16.67
C THR A 152 0.53 -9.21 16.30
N VAL A 153 -0.40 -9.22 15.36
CA VAL A 153 -1.08 -8.01 14.88
C VAL A 153 -2.51 -7.95 15.39
N SER A 154 -2.98 -6.75 15.72
CA SER A 154 -4.37 -6.57 16.16
C SER A 154 -5.35 -6.81 15.02
N TYR A 155 -6.53 -7.33 15.37
CA TYR A 155 -7.61 -7.56 14.42
C TYR A 155 -7.96 -6.29 13.62
N GLN A 156 -8.04 -5.14 14.30
CA GLN A 156 -8.38 -3.86 13.69
C GLN A 156 -7.37 -3.44 12.61
N LYS A 157 -6.07 -3.59 12.86
CA LYS A 157 -5.02 -3.28 11.87
C LYS A 157 -5.19 -4.14 10.61
N VAL A 158 -5.41 -5.44 10.79
CA VAL A 158 -5.56 -6.38 9.67
C VAL A 158 -6.87 -6.16 8.92
N TRP A 159 -7.97 -5.89 9.61
CA TRP A 159 -9.24 -5.55 8.97
C TRP A 159 -9.11 -4.30 8.11
N LEU A 160 -8.51 -3.23 8.63
CA LEU A 160 -8.24 -2.00 7.86
C LEU A 160 -7.33 -2.27 6.65
N ALA A 161 -6.28 -3.07 6.83
CA ALA A 161 -5.36 -3.43 5.76
C ALA A 161 -6.04 -4.27 4.67
N LYS A 162 -6.92 -5.21 5.05
CA LYS A 162 -7.74 -5.99 4.10
C LYS A 162 -8.62 -5.06 3.28
N GLN A 163 -9.39 -4.18 3.92
CA GLN A 163 -10.27 -3.23 3.21
C GLN A 163 -9.49 -2.31 2.29
N LYS A 164 -8.32 -1.84 2.74
CA LYS A 164 -7.42 -1.03 1.92
C LYS A 164 -6.88 -1.79 0.71
N SER A 165 -6.57 -3.08 0.87
CA SER A 165 -6.12 -3.95 -0.23
C SER A 165 -7.23 -4.15 -1.25
N VAL A 166 -8.45 -4.48 -0.80
CA VAL A 166 -9.64 -4.59 -1.66
C VAL A 166 -9.83 -3.30 -2.47
N LYS A 167 -9.79 -2.14 -1.80
CA LYS A 167 -9.93 -0.84 -2.46
C LYS A 167 -8.84 -0.58 -3.50
N LYS A 168 -7.59 -1.02 -3.26
CA LYS A 168 -6.48 -0.86 -4.20
C LYS A 168 -6.58 -1.77 -5.42
N ILE A 169 -7.12 -2.98 -5.26
CA ILE A 169 -7.21 -3.97 -6.33
C ILE A 169 -8.47 -3.75 -7.17
N PHE A 170 -9.62 -3.62 -6.52
CA PHE A 170 -10.94 -3.61 -7.16
C PHE A 170 -11.55 -2.19 -7.28
N GLY A 171 -10.84 -1.18 -6.80
CA GLY A 171 -11.34 0.18 -6.71
C GLY A 171 -12.21 0.42 -5.47
N GLY A 172 -12.59 1.68 -5.27
CA GLY A 172 -13.52 2.04 -4.21
C GLY A 172 -14.95 1.62 -4.54
N TRP A 173 -15.78 1.46 -3.50
CA TRP A 173 -17.21 1.19 -3.66
C TRP A 173 -17.86 2.15 -4.66
N GLU A 174 -17.53 3.44 -4.61
CA GLU A 174 -18.06 4.46 -5.53
C GLU A 174 -17.77 4.14 -7.00
N ALA A 175 -16.56 3.70 -7.32
CA ALA A 175 -16.20 3.29 -8.68
C ALA A 175 -16.98 2.05 -9.10
N SER A 176 -17.14 1.07 -8.20
CA SER A 176 -17.95 -0.12 -8.44
C SER A 176 -19.42 0.23 -8.73
N TYR A 177 -20.02 1.13 -7.94
CA TYR A 177 -21.39 1.58 -8.16
C TYR A 177 -21.54 2.36 -9.48
N LYS A 178 -20.57 3.21 -9.84
CA LYS A 178 -20.58 3.92 -11.13
C LYS A 178 -20.46 2.98 -12.33
N ALA A 179 -19.84 1.81 -12.16
CA ALA A 179 -19.69 0.80 -13.21
C ALA A 179 -20.95 -0.08 -13.40
N LEU A 180 -21.86 -0.12 -12.41
CA LEU A 180 -23.04 -1.00 -12.46
C LEU A 180 -23.93 -0.80 -13.70
N PRO A 181 -24.29 0.42 -14.13
CA PRO A 181 -25.14 0.59 -15.32
C PRO A 181 -24.50 0.03 -16.58
N ILE A 182 -23.19 0.27 -16.77
CA ILE A 182 -22.41 -0.25 -17.91
C ILE A 182 -22.39 -1.79 -17.84
N TRP A 183 -22.22 -2.35 -16.65
CA TRP A 183 -22.21 -3.79 -16.45
C TRP A 183 -23.57 -4.43 -16.72
N PHE A 184 -24.68 -3.80 -16.29
CA PHE A 184 -26.04 -4.25 -16.61
C PHE A 184 -26.30 -4.27 -18.11
N GLU A 185 -25.90 -3.21 -18.82
CA GLU A 185 -26.03 -3.13 -20.28
C GLU A 185 -25.21 -4.25 -20.97
N ALA A 186 -23.97 -4.45 -20.55
CA ALA A 186 -23.11 -5.51 -21.06
C ALA A 186 -23.68 -6.92 -20.81
N MET A 187 -24.34 -7.13 -19.68
CA MET A 187 -25.00 -8.40 -19.35
C MET A 187 -26.17 -8.68 -20.29
N CYS A 188 -27.09 -7.73 -20.45
CA CYS A 188 -28.24 -7.86 -21.36
C CYS A 188 -27.79 -8.03 -22.82
N HIS A 189 -26.67 -7.41 -23.22
CA HIS A 189 -26.11 -7.61 -24.55
C HIS A 189 -25.54 -9.04 -24.74
N LYS A 190 -24.95 -9.62 -23.70
CA LYS A 190 -24.36 -10.97 -23.77
C LYS A 190 -25.39 -12.09 -23.65
N GLU A 191 -26.39 -11.90 -22.80
CA GLU A 191 -27.50 -12.82 -22.61
C GLU A 191 -28.81 -12.06 -22.86
N PRO A 192 -29.35 -12.07 -24.09
CA PRO A 192 -30.54 -11.30 -24.46
C PRO A 192 -31.79 -11.68 -23.67
N SER A 193 -31.80 -12.85 -23.03
CA SER A 193 -32.88 -13.28 -22.13
C SER A 193 -32.78 -12.67 -20.74
N ALA A 194 -31.62 -12.11 -20.36
CA ALA A 194 -31.43 -11.41 -19.10
C ALA A 194 -32.08 -10.02 -19.19
N VAL A 195 -32.99 -9.74 -18.25
CA VAL A 195 -33.61 -8.43 -18.07
C VAL A 195 -33.15 -7.91 -16.72
N VAL A 196 -32.41 -6.80 -16.74
CA VAL A 196 -32.01 -6.11 -15.50
C VAL A 196 -32.84 -4.84 -15.37
N HIS A 197 -33.55 -4.71 -14.25
CA HIS A 197 -34.25 -3.49 -13.89
C HIS A 197 -33.64 -2.94 -12.59
N PHE A 198 -33.34 -1.64 -12.53
CA PHE A 198 -32.83 -1.04 -11.30
C PHE A 198 -33.50 0.31 -11.02
N GLU A 199 -33.71 0.56 -9.74
CA GLU A 199 -34.35 1.76 -9.23
C GLU A 199 -33.33 2.66 -8.56
N THR A 200 -33.51 3.97 -8.72
CA THR A 200 -32.72 4.97 -8.01
C THR A 200 -33.62 5.97 -7.29
N MET A 201 -33.14 6.48 -6.16
CA MET A 201 -33.79 7.52 -5.37
C MET A 201 -33.00 8.82 -5.43
N PRO A 202 -33.66 9.97 -5.27
CA PRO A 202 -32.98 11.25 -5.06
C PRO A 202 -32.11 11.21 -3.79
N ALA A 203 -30.94 11.86 -3.85
CA ALA A 203 -30.07 12.06 -2.69
C ALA A 203 -30.36 13.40 -2.02
N TYR A 204 -30.33 13.45 -0.69
CA TYR A 204 -30.55 14.67 0.10
C TYR A 204 -29.38 14.96 1.03
N GLN A 205 -29.05 16.23 1.22
CA GLN A 205 -28.09 16.71 2.21
C GLN A 205 -28.81 17.64 3.19
N GLY A 206 -29.33 17.07 4.29
CA GLY A 206 -30.35 17.75 5.09
C GLY A 206 -31.68 17.74 4.35
N ASP A 207 -32.30 18.91 4.18
CA ASP A 207 -33.54 19.06 3.41
C ASP A 207 -33.30 19.40 1.93
N ASP A 208 -32.06 19.67 1.54
CA ASP A 208 -31.69 20.06 0.18
C ASP A 208 -31.49 18.84 -0.73
N LEU A 209 -32.16 18.85 -1.89
CA LEU A 209 -31.99 17.85 -2.93
C LEU A 209 -30.65 18.02 -3.65
N VAL A 210 -29.84 16.96 -3.69
CA VAL A 210 -28.58 16.92 -4.44
C VAL A 210 -28.87 16.41 -5.86
N THR A 211 -28.89 17.31 -6.85
CA THR A 211 -29.33 16.99 -8.22
C THR A 211 -28.40 16.02 -8.96
N ASP A 212 -27.11 16.03 -8.62
CA ASP A 212 -26.07 15.33 -9.36
C ASP A 212 -25.78 13.93 -8.79
N ILE A 213 -26.45 13.55 -7.70
CA ILE A 213 -26.26 12.27 -7.03
C ILE A 213 -27.61 11.53 -6.96
N ARG A 214 -27.61 10.27 -7.37
CA ARG A 214 -28.73 9.35 -7.16
C ARG A 214 -28.27 8.16 -6.33
N VAL A 215 -29.14 7.72 -5.43
CA VAL A 215 -28.91 6.54 -4.57
C VAL A 215 -29.48 5.33 -5.28
N LEU A 216 -28.68 4.29 -5.47
CA LEU A 216 -29.19 3.00 -5.96
C LEU A 216 -30.11 2.39 -4.89
N HIS A 217 -31.38 2.19 -5.22
CA HIS A 217 -32.38 1.65 -4.29
C HIS A 217 -32.43 0.12 -4.37
N ARG A 218 -32.63 -0.42 -5.59
CA ARG A 218 -32.80 -1.86 -5.80
C ARG A 218 -32.44 -2.26 -7.22
N VAL A 219 -32.03 -3.52 -7.39
CA VAL A 219 -31.84 -4.19 -8.68
C VAL A 219 -32.72 -5.44 -8.69
N PHE A 220 -33.37 -5.72 -9.80
CA PHE A 220 -34.28 -6.85 -10.05
C PHE A 220 -33.77 -7.65 -11.25
#